data_AF-A0A533Q7Q4-F1
#
_entry.id   AF-A0A533Q7Q4-F1
#
_cell.length_a   1.000
_cell.length_b   1.000
_cell.length_c   1.000
_cell.angle_alpha   90.00
_cell.angle_beta   90.00
_cell.angle_gamma   90.00
#
_symmetry.space_group_name_H-M   'P 1'
#
loop_
_entity.id
_entity.type
_entity.pdbx_description
1 polymer ?
#
loop_
_entity_poly.entity_id
_entity_poly.type
_entity_poly.pdbx_seq_one_letter_code
_entity_poly.pdbx_strand_id
1 'polypeptide(L)'
;MAKQTALLEIQEVKVYKELQSQLVAEQKKLSDIESKLAQIRKDLKELEDKASKSEYNQKDAIERFIRNEITQAELEGIRKKSIATAKEYNDAMELISFSEDVIARQGNFIAEIERKMVDTSLGIWDKIAEIYQDKFEKAVGNTANLLWVAMRSGGRYVPLLSRSDLPERFRAIAAPDTQESITLKEKLWNEFVGMD
;
A
#
# COMPACT_ATOMS: atom_id res chain seq x y z
N MET A 1 -39.40 -4.17 1.10
CA MET A 1 -38.24 -3.97 0.20
C MET A 1 -37.34 -2.82 0.65
N ALA A 2 -37.82 -1.57 0.79
CA ALA A 2 -36.98 -0.41 1.18
C ALA A 2 -36.15 -0.58 2.48
N LYS A 3 -36.69 -1.24 3.52
CA LYS A 3 -35.95 -1.51 4.78
C LYS A 3 -34.77 -2.49 4.62
N GLN A 4 -34.82 -3.37 3.62
CA GLN A 4 -33.80 -4.40 3.39
C GLN A 4 -32.64 -3.84 2.56
N THR A 5 -32.92 -2.92 1.64
CA THR A 5 -31.93 -2.13 0.89
C THR A 5 -31.12 -1.23 1.82
N ALA A 6 -31.78 -0.46 2.69
CA ALA A 6 -31.12 0.42 3.67
C ALA A 6 -30.21 -0.34 4.67
N LEU A 7 -30.55 -1.59 5.01
CA LEU A 7 -29.75 -2.45 5.90
C LEU A 7 -28.49 -2.98 5.20
N LEU A 8 -28.59 -3.35 3.92
CA LEU A 8 -27.45 -3.76 3.09
C LEU A 8 -26.52 -2.57 2.77
N GLU A 9 -27.07 -1.38 2.57
CA GLU A 9 -26.33 -0.12 2.36
C GLU A 9 -25.45 0.23 3.57
N ILE A 10 -25.95 0.08 4.80
CA ILE A 10 -25.16 0.27 6.03
C ILE A 10 -24.07 -0.80 6.19
N GLN A 11 -24.30 -2.01 5.67
CA GLN A 11 -23.37 -3.12 5.83
C GLN A 11 -22.15 -3.00 4.91
N GLU A 12 -22.32 -2.60 3.65
CA GLU A 12 -21.19 -2.41 2.72
C GLU A 12 -20.30 -1.23 3.10
N VAL A 13 -20.89 -0.14 3.60
CA VAL A 13 -20.10 0.99 4.14
C VAL A 13 -19.31 0.57 5.38
N LYS A 14 -19.86 -0.30 6.24
CA LYS A 14 -19.11 -0.88 7.37
C LYS A 14 -17.95 -1.74 6.88
N VAL A 15 -18.19 -2.62 5.91
CA VAL A 15 -17.14 -3.44 5.29
C VAL A 15 -16.03 -2.58 4.69
N TYR A 16 -16.38 -1.50 3.98
CA TYR A 16 -15.39 -0.56 3.45
C TYR A 16 -14.53 0.08 4.54
N LYS A 17 -15.15 0.55 5.64
CA LYS A 17 -14.43 1.13 6.80
C LYS A 17 -13.53 0.11 7.51
N GLU A 18 -13.98 -1.14 7.62
CA GLU A 18 -13.19 -2.24 8.18
C GLU A 18 -11.98 -2.56 7.30
N LEU A 19 -12.17 -2.66 5.98
CA LEU A 19 -11.08 -2.87 5.01
C LEU A 19 -10.09 -1.70 5.03
N GLN A 20 -10.56 -0.47 5.12
CA GLN A 20 -9.70 0.71 5.25
C GLN A 20 -8.85 0.66 6.53
N SER A 21 -9.46 0.26 7.64
CA SER A 21 -8.74 0.10 8.91
C SER A 21 -7.69 -1.01 8.84
N GLN A 22 -8.02 -2.12 8.19
CA GLN A 22 -7.08 -3.21 7.91
C GLN A 22 -5.93 -2.74 7.02
N LEU A 23 -6.22 -2.00 5.94
CA LEU A 23 -5.21 -1.48 5.03
C LEU A 23 -4.16 -0.64 5.78
N VAL A 24 -4.61 0.31 6.62
CA VAL A 24 -3.71 1.16 7.41
C VAL A 24 -2.85 0.33 8.36
N ALA A 25 -3.44 -0.68 9.02
CA ALA A 25 -2.71 -1.56 9.92
C ALA A 25 -1.64 -2.39 9.19
N GLU A 26 -1.97 -2.93 8.02
CA GLU A 26 -1.05 -3.75 7.23
C GLU A 26 0.05 -2.93 6.57
N GLN A 27 -0.24 -1.70 6.13
CA GLN A 27 0.77 -0.74 5.65
C GLN A 27 1.75 -0.35 6.75
N LYS A 28 1.26 -0.16 7.99
CA LYS A 28 2.14 0.10 9.14
C LYS A 28 3.05 -1.08 9.42
N LYS A 29 2.52 -2.30 9.43
CA LYS A 29 3.33 -3.53 9.61
C LYS A 29 4.39 -3.65 8.52
N LEU A 30 4.04 -3.38 7.26
CA LEU A 30 4.99 -3.40 6.15
C LEU A 30 6.14 -2.41 6.39
N SER A 31 5.81 -1.16 6.74
CA SER A 31 6.80 -0.11 7.04
C SER A 31 7.73 -0.48 8.22
N ASP A 32 7.19 -1.13 9.26
CA ASP A 32 8.00 -1.62 10.39
C ASP A 32 8.97 -2.74 9.95
N ILE A 33 8.53 -3.64 9.06
CA ILE A 33 9.38 -4.72 8.52
C ILE A 33 10.46 -4.14 7.61
N GLU A 34 10.13 -3.20 6.73
CA GLU A 34 11.08 -2.52 5.85
C GLU A 34 12.16 -1.78 6.65
N SER A 35 11.76 -1.11 7.74
CA SER A 35 12.69 -0.42 8.64
C SER A 35 13.67 -1.38 9.31
N LYS A 36 13.19 -2.55 9.74
CA LYS A 36 14.04 -3.62 10.30
C LYS A 36 14.98 -4.19 9.24
N LEU A 37 14.50 -4.42 8.02
CA LEU A 37 15.33 -4.89 6.91
C LEU A 37 16.44 -3.89 6.56
N ALA A 38 16.13 -2.58 6.58
CA ALA A 38 17.13 -1.54 6.37
C ALA A 38 18.23 -1.58 7.44
N GLN A 39 17.87 -1.83 8.70
CA GLN A 39 18.83 -2.01 9.78
C GLN A 39 19.69 -3.26 9.57
N ILE A 40 19.09 -4.41 9.22
CA ILE A 40 19.84 -5.65 8.94
C ILE A 40 20.83 -5.44 7.79
N ARG A 41 20.45 -4.73 6.72
CA ARG A 41 21.34 -4.39 5.60
C ARG A 41 22.52 -3.51 6.04
N LYS A 42 22.30 -2.60 6.99
CA LYS A 42 23.38 -1.81 7.57
C LYS A 42 24.34 -2.69 8.38
N ASP A 43 23.81 -3.57 9.23
CA ASP A 43 24.60 -4.47 10.05
C ASP A 43 25.39 -5.46 9.18
N LEU A 44 24.80 -5.93 8.07
CA LEU A 44 25.47 -6.78 7.08
C LEU A 44 26.68 -6.09 6.47
N LYS A 45 26.57 -4.80 6.13
CA LYS A 45 27.69 -4.01 5.60
C LYS A 45 28.83 -3.89 6.60
N GLU A 46 28.51 -3.71 7.88
CA GLU A 46 29.52 -3.71 8.95
C GLU A 46 30.17 -5.10 9.12
N LEU A 47 29.41 -6.17 8.95
CA LEU A 47 29.93 -7.55 8.96
C LEU A 47 30.81 -7.84 7.75
N GLU A 48 30.49 -7.33 6.57
CA GLU A 48 31.30 -7.44 5.35
C GLU A 48 32.68 -6.78 5.52
N ASP A 49 32.70 -5.58 6.10
CA ASP A 49 33.94 -4.88 6.43
C ASP A 49 34.77 -5.65 7.48
N LYS A 50 34.11 -6.22 8.49
CA LYS A 50 34.76 -7.05 9.51
C LYS A 50 35.29 -8.36 8.91
N ALA A 51 34.56 -9.00 8.02
CA ALA A 51 34.95 -10.23 7.36
C ALA A 51 36.20 -10.02 6.51
N SER A 52 36.21 -8.94 5.71
CA SER A 52 37.36 -8.54 4.89
C SER A 52 38.61 -8.25 5.73
N LYS A 53 38.45 -7.53 6.86
CA LYS A 53 39.54 -7.33 7.83
C LYS A 53 39.99 -8.64 8.48
N SER A 54 39.07 -9.56 8.78
CA SER A 54 39.41 -10.86 9.36
C SER A 54 40.23 -11.71 8.39
N GLU A 55 39.93 -11.64 7.09
CA GLU A 55 40.67 -12.38 6.06
C GLU A 55 42.10 -11.84 5.93
N TYR A 56 42.27 -10.52 5.94
CA TYR A 56 43.58 -9.88 6.03
C TYR A 56 44.35 -10.34 7.29
N ASN A 57 43.68 -10.29 8.45
CA ASN A 57 44.29 -10.71 9.72
C ASN A 57 44.65 -12.19 9.74
N GLN A 58 43.89 -13.06 9.07
CA GLN A 58 44.23 -14.47 8.92
C GLN A 58 45.50 -14.66 8.08
N LYS A 59 45.63 -13.93 6.96
CA LYS A 59 46.82 -13.99 6.11
C LYS A 59 48.06 -13.51 6.88
N ASP A 60 47.96 -12.37 7.57
CA ASP A 60 49.03 -11.85 8.44
C ASP A 60 49.40 -12.85 9.56
N ALA A 61 48.40 -13.42 10.24
CA ALA A 61 48.63 -14.39 11.30
C ALA A 61 49.35 -15.66 10.80
N ILE A 62 49.02 -16.15 9.60
CA ILE A 62 49.70 -17.30 9.00
C ILE A 62 51.17 -16.95 8.72
N GLU A 63 51.44 -15.78 8.14
CA GLU A 63 52.82 -15.34 7.87
C GLU A 63 53.64 -15.21 9.16
N ARG A 64 53.06 -14.59 10.20
CA ARG A 64 53.71 -14.43 11.51
C ARG A 64 53.92 -15.77 12.21
N PHE A 65 53.00 -16.72 12.05
CA PHE A 65 53.16 -18.06 12.59
C PHE A 65 54.31 -18.81 11.89
N ILE A 66 54.43 -18.71 10.56
CA ILE A 66 55.55 -19.29 9.80
C ILE A 66 56.90 -18.70 10.24
N ARG A 67 56.92 -17.41 10.62
CA ARG A 67 58.11 -16.72 11.17
C ARG A 67 58.34 -17.01 12.66
N ASN A 68 57.53 -17.85 13.30
CA ASN A 68 57.54 -18.14 14.74
C ASN A 68 57.33 -16.90 15.64
N GLU A 69 56.66 -15.86 15.13
CA GLU A 69 56.37 -14.61 15.87
C GLU A 69 55.08 -14.71 16.71
N ILE A 70 54.23 -15.70 16.42
CA ILE A 70 53.04 -16.02 17.21
C ILE A 70 52.95 -17.52 17.47
N THR A 71 52.22 -17.88 18.51
CA THR A 71 51.95 -19.26 18.89
C THR A 71 50.79 -19.88 18.10
N GLN A 72 50.71 -21.21 18.10
CA GLN A 72 49.58 -21.93 17.52
C GLN A 72 48.24 -21.57 18.21
N ALA A 73 48.26 -21.28 19.51
CA ALA A 73 47.07 -20.87 20.24
C ALA A 73 46.54 -19.50 19.77
N GLU A 74 47.43 -18.55 19.48
CA GLU A 74 47.06 -17.24 18.93
C GLU A 74 46.49 -17.35 17.51
N LEU A 75 47.12 -18.17 16.66
CA LEU A 75 46.62 -18.46 15.31
C LEU A 75 45.20 -19.06 15.35
N GLU A 76 44.99 -20.05 16.22
CA GLU A 76 43.68 -20.70 16.38
C GLU A 76 42.62 -19.73 16.94
N GLY A 77 43.02 -18.80 17.81
CA GLY A 77 42.15 -17.72 18.29
C GLY A 77 41.67 -16.81 17.16
N ILE A 78 42.56 -16.44 16.24
CA ILE A 78 42.23 -15.62 15.05
C ILE A 78 41.32 -16.40 14.10
N ARG A 79 41.62 -17.68 13.87
CA ARG A 79 40.80 -18.57 13.04
C ARG A 79 39.37 -18.67 13.55
N LYS A 80 39.17 -18.91 14.85
CA LYS A 80 37.84 -19.00 15.48
C LYS A 80 37.03 -17.71 15.33
N LYS A 81 37.66 -16.55 15.52
CA LYS A 81 37.00 -15.24 15.32
C LYS A 81 36.51 -15.06 13.89
N SER A 82 37.33 -15.39 12.91
CA SER A 82 36.95 -15.29 11.49
C SER A 82 35.80 -16.23 11.12
N ILE A 83 35.82 -17.49 11.61
CA ILE A 83 34.70 -18.42 11.42
C ILE A 83 33.40 -17.88 12.03
N ALA A 84 33.48 -17.30 13.23
CA ALA A 84 32.32 -16.68 13.87
C ALA A 84 31.75 -15.51 13.05
N THR A 85 32.60 -14.60 12.56
CA THR A 85 32.18 -13.48 11.70
C THR A 85 31.57 -13.97 10.37
N ALA A 86 32.15 -14.99 9.74
CA ALA A 86 31.60 -15.57 8.52
C ALA A 86 30.22 -16.21 8.75
N LYS A 87 30.03 -16.85 9.90
CA LYS A 87 28.72 -17.39 10.30
C LYS A 87 27.70 -16.26 10.50
N GLU A 88 28.03 -15.24 11.28
CA GLU A 88 27.16 -14.08 11.51
C GLU A 88 26.74 -13.40 10.19
N TYR A 89 27.68 -13.27 9.24
CA TYR A 89 27.41 -12.73 7.91
C TYR A 89 26.40 -13.60 7.13
N ASN A 90 26.59 -14.92 7.11
CA ASN A 90 25.67 -15.84 6.42
C ASN A 90 24.28 -15.84 7.08
N ASP A 91 24.21 -15.87 8.40
CA ASP A 91 22.95 -15.83 9.14
C ASP A 91 22.18 -14.51 8.82
N ALA A 92 22.89 -13.39 8.69
CA ALA A 92 22.31 -12.11 8.29
C ALA A 92 21.83 -12.10 6.83
N MET A 93 22.55 -12.73 5.90
CA MET A 93 22.10 -12.90 4.51
C MET A 93 20.81 -13.73 4.42
N GLU A 94 20.71 -14.83 5.16
CA GLU A 94 19.50 -15.64 5.23
C GLU A 94 18.31 -14.84 5.78
N LEU A 95 18.54 -14.03 6.82
CA LEU A 95 17.51 -13.18 7.41
C LEU A 95 17.03 -12.10 6.44
N ILE A 96 17.92 -11.53 5.61
CA ILE A 96 17.55 -10.60 4.54
C ILE A 96 16.63 -11.30 3.54
N SER A 97 17.03 -12.45 3.01
CA SER A 97 16.23 -13.20 2.04
C SER A 97 14.86 -13.55 2.60
N PHE A 98 14.79 -14.02 3.85
CA PHE A 98 13.53 -14.30 4.53
C PHE A 98 12.66 -13.05 4.68
N SER A 99 13.26 -11.91 5.04
CA SER A 99 12.54 -10.64 5.20
C SER A 99 11.99 -10.12 3.88
N GLU A 100 12.72 -10.27 2.78
CA GLU A 100 12.27 -9.91 1.43
C GLU A 100 11.06 -10.75 0.98
N ASP A 101 11.07 -12.05 1.28
CA ASP A 101 9.91 -12.93 1.04
C ASP A 101 8.69 -12.51 1.86
N VAL A 102 8.88 -12.13 3.13
CA VAL A 102 7.80 -11.64 3.99
C VAL A 102 7.23 -10.33 3.45
N ILE A 103 8.09 -9.39 3.03
CA ILE A 103 7.67 -8.12 2.41
C ILE A 103 6.85 -8.38 1.15
N ALA A 104 7.29 -9.29 0.27
CA ALA A 104 6.56 -9.63 -0.96
C ALA A 104 5.16 -10.20 -0.66
N ARG A 105 5.06 -11.10 0.33
CA ARG A 105 3.75 -11.66 0.76
C ARG A 105 2.85 -10.59 1.36
N GLN A 106 3.41 -9.70 2.17
CA GLN A 106 2.70 -8.59 2.79
C GLN A 106 2.18 -7.60 1.73
N GLY A 107 2.99 -7.29 0.71
CA GLY A 107 2.58 -6.47 -0.43
C GLY A 107 1.43 -7.09 -1.21
N ASN A 108 1.46 -8.41 -1.44
CA ASN A 108 0.35 -9.12 -2.08
C ASN A 108 -0.95 -9.05 -1.27
N PHE A 109 -0.86 -9.15 0.06
CA PHE A 109 -2.03 -9.03 0.94
C PHE A 109 -2.63 -7.62 0.91
N ILE A 110 -1.80 -6.58 0.95
CA ILE A 110 -2.23 -5.18 0.79
C ILE A 110 -2.95 -4.99 -0.56
N ALA A 111 -2.37 -5.47 -1.65
CA ALA A 111 -2.98 -5.38 -2.98
C ALA A 111 -4.32 -6.14 -3.09
N GLU A 112 -4.52 -7.19 -2.29
CA GLU A 112 -5.82 -7.86 -2.18
C GLU A 112 -6.86 -7.01 -1.44
N ILE A 113 -6.47 -6.37 -0.34
CA ILE A 113 -7.34 -5.45 0.42
C ILE A 113 -7.75 -4.27 -0.47
N GLU A 114 -6.81 -3.66 -1.19
CA GLU A 114 -7.08 -2.54 -2.09
C GLU A 114 -8.07 -2.92 -3.19
N ARG A 115 -7.91 -4.10 -3.81
CA ARG A 115 -8.89 -4.61 -4.81
C ARG A 115 -10.27 -4.78 -4.20
N LYS A 116 -10.39 -5.40 -3.02
CA LYS A 116 -11.67 -5.55 -2.32
C LYS A 116 -12.30 -4.21 -1.97
N MET A 117 -11.50 -3.22 -1.60
CA MET A 117 -11.98 -1.86 -1.33
C MET A 117 -12.52 -1.20 -2.59
N VAL A 118 -11.82 -1.32 -3.73
CA VAL A 118 -12.29 -0.82 -5.03
C VAL A 118 -13.61 -1.47 -5.41
N ASP A 119 -13.69 -2.80 -5.35
CA ASP A 119 -14.92 -3.54 -5.69
C ASP A 119 -16.09 -3.14 -4.77
N THR A 120 -15.84 -3.02 -3.47
CA THR A 120 -16.86 -2.60 -2.49
C THR A 120 -17.30 -1.15 -2.75
N SER A 121 -16.36 -0.25 -3.06
CA SER A 121 -16.66 1.14 -3.39
C SER A 121 -17.51 1.25 -4.64
N LEU A 122 -17.17 0.50 -5.70
CA LEU A 122 -17.96 0.44 -6.93
C LEU A 122 -19.39 -0.07 -6.65
N GLY A 123 -19.53 -1.13 -5.84
CA GLY A 123 -20.85 -1.64 -5.45
C GLY A 123 -21.69 -0.62 -4.67
N ILE A 124 -21.09 0.14 -3.76
CA ILE A 124 -21.76 1.24 -3.05
C ILE A 124 -22.20 2.32 -4.05
N TRP A 125 -21.31 2.73 -4.96
CA TRP A 125 -21.60 3.74 -5.97
C TRP A 125 -22.70 3.32 -6.93
N ASP A 126 -22.74 2.06 -7.37
CA ASP A 126 -23.80 1.53 -8.23
C ASP A 126 -25.18 1.58 -7.52
N LYS A 127 -25.23 1.32 -6.21
CA LYS A 127 -26.49 1.39 -5.45
C LYS A 127 -26.94 2.82 -5.17
N ILE A 128 -26.00 3.71 -4.79
CA ILE A 128 -26.26 5.14 -4.74
C ILE A 128 -26.82 5.57 -6.10
N ALA A 129 -26.23 5.07 -7.17
CA ALA A 129 -26.67 5.36 -8.50
C ALA A 129 -28.15 4.93 -8.68
N GLU A 130 -28.50 3.66 -8.47
CA GLU A 130 -29.90 3.19 -8.60
C GLU A 130 -30.92 4.00 -7.79
N ILE A 131 -30.60 4.35 -6.53
CA ILE A 131 -31.49 5.14 -5.66
C ILE A 131 -31.72 6.54 -6.21
N TYR A 132 -30.68 7.18 -6.72
CA TYR A 132 -30.79 8.52 -7.29
C TYR A 132 -31.43 8.50 -8.68
N GLN A 133 -31.21 7.46 -9.49
CA GLN A 133 -31.89 7.30 -10.79
C GLN A 133 -33.40 7.29 -10.62
N ASP A 134 -33.93 6.47 -9.69
CA ASP A 134 -35.37 6.40 -9.41
C ASP A 134 -35.94 7.76 -8.95
N LYS A 135 -35.18 8.52 -8.14
CA LYS A 135 -35.58 9.86 -7.70
C LYS A 135 -35.51 10.91 -8.82
N PHE A 136 -34.52 10.83 -9.71
CA PHE A 136 -34.34 11.77 -10.82
C PHE A 136 -35.31 11.52 -11.98
N GLU A 137 -35.59 10.27 -12.33
CA GLU A 137 -36.60 9.91 -13.34
C GLU A 137 -37.99 10.42 -12.93
N LYS A 138 -38.34 10.29 -11.64
CA LYS A 138 -39.57 10.83 -11.06
C LYS A 138 -39.65 12.36 -11.07
N ALA A 139 -38.50 13.05 -11.03
CA ALA A 139 -38.45 14.51 -10.91
C ALA A 139 -38.30 15.25 -12.25
N VAL A 140 -37.67 14.66 -13.27
CA VAL A 140 -37.21 15.40 -14.47
C VAL A 140 -37.52 14.70 -15.81
N GLY A 141 -38.01 13.46 -15.83
CA GLY A 141 -38.29 12.72 -17.06
C GLY A 141 -37.04 12.44 -17.93
N ASN A 142 -37.19 12.36 -19.26
CA ASN A 142 -36.17 11.86 -20.21
C ASN A 142 -34.80 12.58 -20.22
N THR A 143 -34.70 13.80 -19.66
CA THR A 143 -33.44 14.56 -19.56
C THR A 143 -32.46 13.95 -18.53
N ALA A 144 -32.95 13.07 -17.65
CA ALA A 144 -32.16 12.41 -16.61
C ALA A 144 -31.11 11.42 -17.17
N ASN A 145 -31.38 10.77 -18.32
CA ASN A 145 -30.49 9.75 -18.89
C ASN A 145 -29.11 10.29 -19.32
N LEU A 146 -29.03 11.55 -19.77
CA LEU A 146 -27.79 12.18 -20.25
C LEU A 146 -26.87 12.63 -19.11
N LEU A 147 -27.44 13.22 -18.05
CA LEU A 147 -26.73 13.59 -16.82
C LEU A 147 -26.22 12.37 -16.05
N TRP A 148 -26.89 11.23 -16.24
CA TRP A 148 -26.59 9.96 -15.56
C TRP A 148 -25.37 9.22 -16.09
N VAL A 149 -25.23 9.16 -17.41
CA VAL A 149 -24.05 8.57 -18.08
C VAL A 149 -22.77 9.36 -17.75
N ALA A 150 -22.90 10.68 -17.54
CA ALA A 150 -21.82 11.54 -17.10
C ALA A 150 -21.33 11.20 -15.68
N MET A 151 -22.23 10.90 -14.75
CA MET A 151 -21.89 10.46 -13.38
C MET A 151 -21.22 9.08 -13.36
N ARG A 152 -21.76 8.08 -14.09
CA ARG A 152 -21.22 6.71 -14.14
C ARG A 152 -19.83 6.59 -14.79
N SER A 153 -19.47 7.51 -15.68
CA SER A 153 -18.18 7.49 -16.37
C SER A 153 -17.08 8.28 -15.66
N GLY A 154 -17.36 8.82 -14.46
CA GLY A 154 -16.49 9.82 -13.83
C GLY A 154 -16.30 11.06 -14.70
N GLY A 155 -17.22 11.30 -15.65
CA GLY A 155 -17.22 12.32 -16.70
C GLY A 155 -16.56 11.97 -18.03
N ARG A 156 -16.09 10.72 -18.25
CA ARG A 156 -15.41 10.33 -19.50
C ARG A 156 -16.32 10.22 -20.73
N TYR A 157 -17.64 10.18 -20.57
CA TYR A 157 -18.61 10.09 -21.67
C TYR A 157 -19.70 11.16 -21.55
N VAL A 158 -19.34 12.43 -21.70
CA VAL A 158 -20.31 13.51 -21.92
C VAL A 158 -20.23 14.01 -23.36
N PRO A 159 -20.94 13.40 -24.33
CA PRO A 159 -21.21 14.08 -25.58
C PRO A 159 -22.35 15.09 -25.35
N LEU A 160 -22.07 16.36 -25.67
CA LEU A 160 -23.06 17.35 -26.15
C LEU A 160 -24.01 18.03 -25.14
N LEU A 161 -23.52 18.48 -23.97
CA LEU A 161 -24.22 19.54 -23.21
C LEU A 161 -23.24 20.66 -22.86
N SER A 162 -23.64 21.91 -23.14
CA SER A 162 -22.80 23.07 -22.82
C SER A 162 -22.84 23.35 -21.31
N ARG A 163 -21.71 23.75 -20.71
CA ARG A 163 -21.58 24.04 -19.26
C ARG A 163 -22.63 25.04 -18.75
N SER A 164 -23.09 25.94 -19.61
CA SER A 164 -24.12 26.95 -19.32
C SER A 164 -25.52 26.39 -19.12
N ASP A 165 -25.82 25.21 -19.68
CA ASP A 165 -27.17 24.62 -19.65
C ASP A 165 -27.42 23.76 -18.39
N LEU A 166 -26.37 23.58 -17.56
CA LEU A 166 -26.44 22.77 -16.35
C LEU A 166 -26.68 23.64 -15.09
N PRO A 167 -27.57 23.21 -14.18
CA PRO A 167 -27.66 23.80 -12.85
C PRO A 167 -26.31 23.79 -12.15
N GLU A 168 -26.03 24.81 -11.33
CA GLU A 168 -24.70 25.08 -10.77
C GLU A 168 -24.03 23.88 -10.11
N ARG A 169 -24.80 23.11 -9.33
CA ARG A 169 -24.36 21.86 -8.66
C ARG A 169 -23.95 20.72 -9.60
N PHE A 170 -24.26 20.80 -10.89
CA PHE A 170 -23.95 19.78 -11.90
C PHE A 170 -22.92 20.25 -12.93
N ARG A 171 -22.50 21.52 -12.90
CA ARG A 171 -21.48 22.05 -13.83
C ARG A 171 -20.12 21.36 -13.69
N ALA A 172 -19.81 20.92 -12.47
CA ALA A 172 -18.61 20.14 -12.16
C ALA A 172 -18.58 18.75 -12.82
N ILE A 173 -19.73 18.23 -13.25
CA ILE A 173 -19.86 16.89 -13.85
C ILE A 173 -19.56 16.91 -15.35
N ALA A 174 -19.82 18.03 -16.03
CA ALA A 174 -19.53 18.21 -17.45
C ALA A 174 -18.05 18.48 -17.76
N ALA A 175 -17.22 18.69 -16.74
CA ALA A 175 -15.78 18.91 -16.86
C ALA A 175 -15.05 18.15 -15.74
N PRO A 176 -14.91 16.81 -15.87
CA PRO A 176 -14.46 15.93 -14.78
C PRO A 176 -13.04 16.17 -14.28
N ASP A 177 -12.21 16.80 -15.11
CA ASP A 177 -10.78 17.06 -14.82
C ASP A 177 -10.55 18.45 -14.21
N THR A 178 -11.62 19.17 -13.88
CA THR A 178 -11.51 20.48 -13.22
C THR A 178 -11.32 20.33 -11.71
N GLN A 179 -10.50 21.20 -11.12
CA GLN A 179 -10.27 21.23 -9.66
C GLN A 179 -11.58 21.34 -8.86
N GLU A 180 -12.56 22.09 -9.37
CA GLU A 180 -13.91 22.20 -8.78
C GLU A 180 -14.63 20.85 -8.68
N SER A 181 -14.46 19.97 -9.68
CA SER A 181 -15.06 18.63 -9.68
C SER A 181 -14.42 17.71 -8.64
N ILE A 182 -13.10 17.77 -8.50
CA ILE A 182 -12.35 16.99 -7.52
C ILE A 182 -12.79 17.38 -6.10
N THR A 183 -12.83 18.69 -5.81
CA THR A 183 -13.24 19.20 -4.49
C THR A 183 -14.71 18.89 -4.16
N LEU A 184 -15.61 18.96 -5.14
CA LEU A 184 -17.02 18.61 -4.93
C LEU A 184 -17.21 17.11 -4.67
N LYS A 185 -16.46 16.25 -5.38
CA LYS A 185 -16.46 14.79 -5.15
C LYS A 185 -15.96 14.44 -3.75
N GLU A 186 -14.84 15.03 -3.33
CA GLU A 186 -14.30 14.84 -1.98
C GLU A 186 -15.30 15.28 -0.90
N LYS A 187 -15.93 16.44 -1.07
CA LYS A 187 -16.93 16.94 -0.10
C LYS A 187 -18.14 16.02 0.02
N LEU A 188 -18.74 15.62 -1.11
CA LEU A 188 -19.90 14.73 -1.12
C LEU A 188 -19.56 13.35 -0.57
N TRP A 189 -18.35 12.85 -0.84
CA TRP A 189 -17.85 11.61 -0.26
C TRP A 189 -17.75 11.72 1.26
N ASN A 190 -17.11 12.77 1.78
CA ASN A 190 -16.93 12.99 3.22
C ASN A 190 -18.26 13.11 3.96
N GLU A 191 -19.24 13.82 3.39
CA GLU A 191 -20.60 13.92 3.93
C GLU A 191 -21.30 12.55 3.97
N PHE A 192 -21.13 11.74 2.91
CA PHE A 192 -21.74 10.42 2.80
C PHE A 192 -21.13 9.40 3.77
N VAL A 193 -19.80 9.39 3.94
CA VAL A 193 -19.12 8.46 4.85
C VAL A 193 -19.07 8.95 6.31
N GLY A 194 -19.54 10.17 6.57
CA GLY A 194 -19.57 10.79 7.89
C GLY A 194 -18.18 11.11 8.44
N MET A 195 -17.33 11.70 7.60
CA MET A 195 -15.94 12.08 7.90
C MET A 195 -15.78 13.59 8.17
N ASP A 196 -16.83 14.27 8.64
CA ASP A 196 -16.71 15.62 9.19
C ASP A 196 -15.83 15.67 10.45
#